data_AF-A0A444MT63-F1
#
_entry.id   AF-A0A444MT63-F1
#
_cell.length_a   1.000
_cell.length_b   1.000
_cell.length_c   1.000
_cell.angle_alpha   90.00
_cell.angle_beta   90.00
_cell.angle_gamma   90.00
#
_symmetry.space_group_name_H-M   'P 1'
#
loop_
_entity.id
_entity.type
_entity.pdbx_description
1 polymer ?
#
loop_
_entity_poly.entity_id
_entity_poly.type
_entity_poly.pdbx_seq_one_letter_code
_entity_poly.pdbx_strand_id
1 'polypeptide(L)'
;MKIYTLLGCVLFFLLAHTASAQKNLVSNGGFEDALSDWTADNTAKITPWDYKGGKNACAIIVYNANNWVGLSQSVRIPKNTLGMEFSGWLKTINVVKGDDEWKGAIFNIEFLDKADKKIGDGENIARLSGDHDWEQAKKQVKVPATAVSFRVLLAMGYASGTMLIDDITAKVLNAEEVAKL
;
A
#
# COMPACT_ATOMS: atom_id res chain seq x y z
N MET A 1 19.06 -33.42 -60.80
CA MET A 1 19.16 -32.67 -59.53
C MET A 1 17.95 -31.77 -59.40
N LYS A 2 16.93 -32.17 -58.62
CA LYS A 2 15.79 -31.32 -58.24
C LYS A 2 15.62 -31.51 -56.73
N ILE A 3 15.91 -30.44 -55.99
CA ILE A 3 15.89 -30.39 -54.53
C ILE A 3 14.46 -30.07 -54.11
N TYR A 4 13.87 -30.93 -53.28
CA TYR A 4 12.60 -30.69 -52.61
C TYR A 4 12.86 -29.84 -51.38
N THR A 5 12.38 -28.60 -51.35
CA THR A 5 12.46 -27.76 -50.15
C THR A 5 11.22 -28.02 -49.30
N LEU A 6 11.42 -28.69 -48.17
CA LEU A 6 10.41 -28.98 -47.15
C LEU A 6 10.06 -27.69 -46.40
N LEU A 7 8.79 -27.28 -46.46
CA LEU A 7 8.27 -26.12 -45.75
C LEU A 7 8.06 -26.48 -44.26
N GLY A 8 8.96 -26.07 -43.39
CA GLY A 8 8.81 -26.21 -41.93
C GLY A 8 8.08 -25.01 -41.34
N CYS A 9 6.77 -25.15 -41.07
CA CYS A 9 6.04 -24.21 -40.23
C CYS A 9 6.43 -24.41 -38.76
N VAL A 10 7.27 -23.54 -38.22
CA VAL A 10 7.54 -23.47 -36.78
C VAL A 10 6.39 -22.73 -36.12
N LEU A 11 5.52 -23.48 -35.42
CA LEU A 11 4.47 -22.92 -34.57
C LEU A 11 5.12 -22.35 -33.29
N PHE A 12 5.22 -21.03 -33.21
CA PHE A 12 5.55 -20.35 -31.94
C PHE A 12 4.29 -20.33 -31.07
N PHE A 13 4.17 -21.27 -30.13
CA PHE A 13 3.22 -21.15 -29.02
C PHE A 13 3.70 -20.02 -28.11
N LEU A 14 3.16 -18.82 -28.30
CA LEU A 14 3.19 -17.74 -27.30
C LEU A 14 2.42 -18.22 -26.08
N LEU A 15 3.13 -18.72 -25.06
CA LEU A 15 2.60 -18.89 -23.71
C LEU A 15 2.30 -17.50 -23.16
N ALA A 16 1.11 -16.98 -23.47
CA ALA A 16 0.54 -15.85 -22.77
C ALA A 16 0.41 -16.25 -21.30
N HIS A 17 1.40 -15.88 -20.49
CA HIS A 17 1.27 -15.90 -19.05
C HIS A 17 0.21 -14.85 -18.76
N THR A 18 -1.04 -15.28 -18.58
CA THR A 18 -2.06 -14.46 -17.96
C THR A 18 -1.57 -14.22 -16.54
N ALA A 19 -0.83 -13.12 -16.33
CA ALA A 19 -0.62 -12.56 -15.02
C ALA A 19 -2.01 -12.22 -14.50
N SER A 20 -2.60 -13.13 -13.73
CA SER A 20 -3.83 -12.84 -13.00
C SER A 20 -3.52 -11.66 -12.11
N ALA A 21 -4.11 -10.49 -12.41
CA ALA A 21 -3.98 -9.33 -11.57
C ALA A 21 -4.59 -9.70 -10.22
N GLN A 22 -3.72 -9.95 -9.25
CA GLN A 22 -4.17 -10.35 -7.93
C GLN A 22 -5.05 -9.26 -7.33
N LYS A 23 -6.23 -9.66 -6.88
CA LYS A 23 -7.20 -8.76 -6.26
C LYS A 23 -6.56 -8.02 -5.09
N ASN A 24 -6.68 -6.70 -5.08
CA ASN A 24 -6.33 -5.88 -3.93
C ASN A 24 -7.26 -6.20 -2.76
N LEU A 25 -6.68 -6.47 -1.59
CA LEU A 25 -7.45 -6.73 -0.36
C LEU A 25 -7.92 -5.45 0.33
N VAL A 26 -7.26 -4.31 0.07
CA VAL A 26 -7.70 -3.00 0.55
C VAL A 26 -8.89 -2.56 -0.32
N SER A 27 -9.98 -2.19 0.34
CA SER A 27 -11.13 -1.56 -0.31
C SER A 27 -10.89 -0.07 -0.50
N ASN A 28 -11.36 0.48 -1.63
CA ASN A 28 -11.27 1.91 -1.94
C ASN A 28 -9.85 2.50 -1.73
N GLY A 29 -8.82 1.75 -2.12
CA GLY A 29 -7.41 2.16 -1.94
C GLY A 29 -6.99 3.35 -2.81
N GLY A 30 -7.71 3.61 -3.91
CA GLY A 30 -7.53 4.78 -4.78
C GLY A 30 -8.51 5.92 -4.51
N PHE A 31 -9.28 5.86 -3.41
CA PHE A 31 -10.13 6.97 -2.94
C PHE A 31 -11.19 7.49 -3.94
N GLU A 32 -11.65 6.63 -4.85
CA GLU A 32 -12.65 6.98 -5.87
C GLU A 32 -14.09 7.02 -5.34
N ASP A 33 -14.33 6.41 -4.18
CA ASP A 33 -15.59 6.47 -3.45
C ASP A 33 -15.42 7.30 -2.16
N ALA A 34 -14.83 8.48 -2.32
CA ALA A 34 -14.43 9.35 -1.21
C ALA A 34 -13.64 8.58 -0.12
N LEU A 35 -13.99 8.74 1.16
CA LEU A 35 -13.37 8.02 2.29
C LEU A 35 -14.14 6.75 2.69
N SER A 36 -14.98 6.20 1.80
CA SER A 36 -15.70 4.94 2.03
C SER A 36 -14.72 3.82 2.43
N ASP A 37 -15.12 2.98 3.38
CA ASP A 37 -14.33 1.91 4.02
C ASP A 37 -13.09 2.37 4.83
N TRP A 38 -12.80 3.66 4.92
CA TRP A 38 -11.72 4.20 5.75
C TRP A 38 -12.25 4.82 7.04
N THR A 39 -11.64 4.48 8.17
CA THR A 39 -11.81 5.22 9.42
C THR A 39 -10.83 6.37 9.41
N ALA A 40 -11.32 7.61 9.32
CA ALA A 40 -10.50 8.79 9.09
C ALA A 40 -10.80 9.91 10.09
N ASP A 41 -9.76 10.64 10.46
CA ASP A 41 -9.86 11.89 11.20
C ASP A 41 -10.34 13.03 10.29
N ASN A 42 -10.71 14.16 10.90
CA ASN A 42 -11.16 15.35 10.17
C ASN A 42 -10.07 16.04 9.32
N THR A 43 -8.82 15.58 9.37
CA THR A 43 -7.70 16.09 8.57
C THR A 43 -7.60 15.44 7.20
N ALA A 44 -8.20 14.26 7.01
CA ALA A 44 -8.27 13.57 5.73
C ALA A 44 -9.34 14.22 4.84
N LYS A 45 -9.00 14.47 3.57
CA LYS A 45 -9.85 15.09 2.57
C LYS A 45 -9.61 14.44 1.21
N ILE A 46 -10.64 14.40 0.39
CA ILE A 46 -10.52 13.95 -1.00
C ILE A 46 -10.16 15.14 -1.87
N THR A 47 -9.21 14.94 -2.78
CA THR A 47 -8.77 15.95 -3.74
C THR A 47 -8.82 15.40 -5.17
N PRO A 48 -9.47 16.12 -6.10
CA PRO A 48 -9.43 15.80 -7.53
C PRO A 48 -8.33 16.56 -8.29
N TRP A 49 -7.47 17.30 -7.59
CA TRP A 49 -6.51 18.23 -8.21
C TRP A 49 -5.10 17.65 -8.37
N ASP A 50 -4.72 16.75 -7.47
CA ASP A 50 -3.40 16.11 -7.46
C ASP A 50 -3.60 14.67 -6.99
N TYR A 51 -3.65 13.76 -7.96
CA TYR A 51 -3.90 12.34 -7.78
C TYR A 51 -2.93 11.55 -8.66
N LYS A 52 -2.68 10.30 -8.30
CA LYS A 52 -1.77 9.43 -9.05
C LYS A 52 -2.51 8.58 -10.08
N GLY A 53 -3.65 8.02 -9.68
CA GLY A 53 -4.50 7.16 -10.47
C GLY A 53 -5.95 7.64 -10.46
N GLY A 54 -6.75 7.21 -11.43
CA GLY A 54 -8.18 7.49 -11.43
C GLY A 54 -8.52 8.99 -11.52
N LYS A 55 -9.27 9.51 -10.55
CA LYS A 55 -9.77 10.89 -10.48
C LYS A 55 -9.53 11.56 -9.14
N ASN A 56 -9.25 10.80 -8.09
CA ASN A 56 -9.18 11.30 -6.73
C ASN A 56 -7.96 10.75 -6.00
N ALA A 57 -7.50 11.49 -5.00
CA ALA A 57 -6.58 11.00 -3.98
C ALA A 57 -7.05 11.46 -2.60
N CYS A 58 -6.49 10.87 -1.55
CA CYS A 58 -6.65 11.36 -0.19
C CYS A 58 -5.50 12.30 0.16
N ALA A 59 -5.81 13.48 0.71
CA ALA A 59 -4.86 14.40 1.31
C ALA A 59 -5.10 14.48 2.82
N ILE A 60 -4.05 14.24 3.61
CA ILE A 60 -4.02 14.53 5.05
C ILE A 60 -3.29 15.87 5.22
N ILE A 61 -4.00 16.89 5.68
CA ILE A 61 -3.46 18.25 5.83
C ILE A 61 -3.40 18.61 7.32
N VAL A 62 -2.20 18.94 7.81
CA VAL A 62 -1.94 19.19 9.22
C VAL A 62 -1.12 20.46 9.42
N TYR A 63 -1.63 21.38 10.24
CA TYR A 63 -0.97 22.67 10.51
C TYR A 63 -0.06 22.65 11.75
N ASN A 64 -0.29 21.72 12.69
CA ASN A 64 0.51 21.59 13.92
C ASN A 64 0.90 20.14 14.19
N ALA A 65 2.12 19.93 14.68
CA ALA A 65 2.73 18.60 14.84
C ALA A 65 2.38 17.92 16.18
N ASN A 66 1.24 18.26 16.79
CA ASN A 66 0.97 17.90 18.18
C ASN A 66 0.29 16.53 18.36
N ASN A 67 -0.27 15.97 17.29
CA ASN A 67 -1.09 14.77 17.35
C ASN A 67 -0.70 13.77 16.27
N TRP A 68 -1.08 12.51 16.49
CA TRP A 68 -1.19 11.51 15.44
C TRP A 68 -2.57 11.63 14.81
N VAL A 69 -2.62 11.98 13.52
CA VAL A 69 -3.90 12.07 12.78
C VAL A 69 -3.77 11.41 11.41
N GLY A 70 -4.84 10.82 10.91
CA GLY A 70 -4.85 10.26 9.57
C GLY A 70 -6.05 9.37 9.31
N LEU A 71 -5.81 8.24 8.66
CA LEU A 71 -6.84 7.27 8.33
C LEU A 71 -6.32 5.83 8.43
N SER A 72 -7.26 4.92 8.60
CA SER A 72 -6.96 3.50 8.74
C SER A 72 -8.04 2.61 8.14
N GLN A 73 -7.65 1.39 7.77
CA GLN A 73 -8.56 0.34 7.33
C GLN A 73 -8.08 -0.99 7.90
N SER A 74 -8.97 -1.73 8.56
CA SER A 74 -8.68 -3.09 9.05
C SER A 74 -9.21 -4.10 8.04
N VAL A 75 -8.36 -5.02 7.60
CA VAL A 75 -8.64 -5.98 6.53
C VAL A 75 -8.37 -7.39 7.02
N ARG A 76 -9.27 -8.32 6.73
CA ARG A 76 -9.09 -9.74 7.06
C ARG A 76 -8.03 -10.37 6.17
N ILE A 77 -7.14 -11.14 6.77
CA ILE A 77 -6.13 -11.90 6.05
C ILE A 77 -6.78 -13.18 5.49
N PRO A 78 -6.64 -13.48 4.19
CA PRO A 78 -7.08 -14.77 3.64
C PRO A 78 -6.42 -15.94 4.37
N LYS A 79 -7.16 -17.04 4.57
CA LYS A 79 -6.60 -18.23 5.22
C LYS A 79 -5.34 -18.73 4.51
N ASN A 80 -4.39 -19.25 5.28
CA ASN A 80 -3.12 -19.82 4.79
C ASN A 80 -2.21 -18.81 4.06
N THR A 81 -2.40 -17.51 4.26
CA THR A 81 -1.48 -16.48 3.76
C THR A 81 -0.17 -16.54 4.55
N LEU A 82 0.95 -16.74 3.85
CA LEU A 82 2.28 -16.80 4.47
C LEU A 82 3.07 -15.50 4.34
N GLY A 83 2.77 -14.70 3.33
CA GLY A 83 3.38 -13.40 3.12
C GLY A 83 2.48 -12.47 2.33
N MET A 84 2.73 -11.18 2.46
CA MET A 84 1.96 -10.14 1.81
C MET A 84 2.87 -9.03 1.29
N GLU A 85 2.45 -8.44 0.18
CA GLU A 85 2.99 -7.18 -0.32
C GLU A 85 2.02 -6.05 0.02
N PHE A 86 2.57 -4.98 0.58
CA PHE A 86 1.87 -3.74 0.81
C PHE A 86 2.51 -2.65 -0.05
N SER A 87 1.68 -1.86 -0.72
CA SER A 87 2.17 -0.75 -1.53
C SER A 87 1.21 0.43 -1.51
N GLY A 88 1.70 1.59 -1.92
CA GLY A 88 0.90 2.79 -2.07
C GLY A 88 1.71 3.89 -2.74
N TRP A 89 1.05 4.80 -3.43
CA TRP A 89 1.66 6.01 -3.93
C TRP A 89 1.52 7.10 -2.89
N LEU A 90 2.63 7.75 -2.58
CA LEU A 90 2.72 8.81 -1.59
C LEU A 90 3.37 10.04 -2.22
N LYS A 91 2.89 11.21 -1.82
CA LYS A 91 3.50 12.51 -2.12
C LYS A 91 3.46 13.36 -0.86
N THR A 92 4.50 14.13 -0.59
CA THR A 92 4.55 15.01 0.57
C THR A 92 4.86 16.43 0.17
N ILE A 93 4.21 17.38 0.84
CA ILE A 93 4.39 18.82 0.62
C ILE A 93 4.63 19.46 1.99
N ASN A 94 5.80 20.07 2.16
CA ASN A 94 6.26 20.76 3.35
C ASN A 94 6.07 19.95 4.64
N VAL A 95 6.38 18.64 4.59
CA VAL A 95 6.23 17.81 5.79
C VAL A 95 7.36 18.10 6.78
N VAL A 96 7.01 18.63 7.95
CA VAL A 96 7.96 18.86 9.04
C VAL A 96 7.70 17.82 10.12
N LYS A 97 8.65 16.91 10.31
CA LYS A 97 8.58 15.90 11.37
C LYS A 97 8.83 16.54 12.75
N GLY A 98 8.29 15.92 13.80
CA GLY A 98 8.66 16.25 15.18
C GLY A 98 10.04 15.71 15.59
N ASP A 99 10.33 15.79 16.88
CA ASP A 99 11.70 15.63 17.42
C ASP A 99 12.33 14.24 17.23
N ASP A 100 11.52 13.20 17.04
CA ASP A 100 12.01 11.82 16.91
C ASP A 100 12.01 11.34 15.45
N GLU A 101 12.99 10.52 15.09
CA GLU A 101 13.11 9.92 13.74
C GLU A 101 11.93 9.06 13.31
N TRP A 102 11.05 8.67 14.24
CA TRP A 102 9.87 7.89 13.90
C TRP A 102 8.65 8.73 13.47
N LYS A 103 8.70 10.04 13.72
CA LYS A 103 7.63 11.00 13.41
C LYS A 103 7.72 11.45 11.95
N GLY A 104 6.59 11.81 11.35
CA GLY A 104 6.52 12.22 9.95
C GLY A 104 5.22 11.84 9.26
N ALA A 105 5.22 11.85 7.93
CA ALA A 105 4.21 11.21 7.10
C ALA A 105 4.49 9.71 7.05
N ILE A 106 3.55 8.88 7.51
CA ILE A 106 3.77 7.46 7.81
C ILE A 106 2.78 6.60 7.04
N PHE A 107 3.30 5.56 6.39
CA PHE A 107 2.53 4.41 5.94
C PHE A 107 3.02 3.17 6.69
N ASN A 108 2.17 2.64 7.57
CA ASN A 108 2.49 1.53 8.46
C ASN A 108 1.43 0.44 8.40
N ILE A 109 1.84 -0.81 8.61
CA ILE A 109 0.93 -1.95 8.73
C ILE A 109 1.03 -2.51 10.13
N GLU A 110 -0.10 -2.76 10.78
CA GLU A 110 -0.17 -3.51 12.03
C GLU A 110 -0.82 -4.86 11.79
N PHE A 111 -0.15 -5.95 12.14
CA PHE A 111 -0.80 -7.26 12.20
C PHE A 111 -1.58 -7.40 13.51
N LEU A 112 -2.78 -7.97 13.42
CA LEU A 112 -3.70 -8.11 14.54
C LEU A 112 -4.06 -9.58 14.76
N ASP A 113 -4.10 -9.99 16.02
CA ASP A 113 -4.60 -11.30 16.42
C ASP A 113 -6.14 -11.32 16.47
N LYS A 114 -6.71 -12.47 16.84
CA LYS A 114 -8.17 -12.67 16.95
C LYS A 114 -8.88 -11.80 17.99
N ALA A 115 -8.13 -11.17 18.90
CA ALA A 115 -8.63 -10.25 19.91
C ALA A 115 -8.39 -8.79 19.52
N ASP A 116 -8.09 -8.53 18.23
CA ASP A 116 -7.71 -7.22 17.68
C ASP A 116 -6.49 -6.59 18.36
N LYS A 117 -5.64 -7.42 19.00
CA LYS A 117 -4.41 -6.97 19.61
C LYS A 117 -3.29 -6.96 18.57
N LYS A 118 -2.54 -5.86 18.55
CA LYS A 118 -1.34 -5.71 17.73
C LYS A 118 -0.30 -6.79 18.06
N ILE A 119 0.23 -7.41 17.01
CA ILE A 119 1.32 -8.38 17.03
C ILE A 119 2.62 -7.65 16.63
N GLY A 120 3.61 -7.66 17.52
CA GLY A 120 4.89 -6.97 17.31
C GLY A 120 4.75 -5.46 17.18
N ASP A 121 5.75 -4.81 16.59
CA ASP A 121 5.82 -3.35 16.48
C ASP A 121 5.13 -2.80 15.21
N GLY A 122 4.74 -3.69 14.30
CA GLY A 122 4.20 -3.36 12.98
C GLY A 122 5.30 -3.21 11.92
N GLU A 123 4.88 -3.04 10.68
CA GLU A 123 5.74 -2.94 9.51
C GLU A 123 5.69 -1.53 8.96
N ASN A 124 6.79 -0.79 9.09
CA ASN A 124 6.93 0.49 8.40
C ASN A 124 7.16 0.24 6.91
N ILE A 125 6.25 0.76 6.08
CA ILE A 125 6.31 0.68 4.62
C ILE A 125 7.01 1.95 4.08
N ALA A 126 6.64 3.10 4.62
CA ALA A 126 7.33 4.36 4.38
C ALA A 126 7.23 5.30 5.58
N ARG A 127 8.22 6.20 5.66
CA ARG A 127 8.24 7.36 6.53
C ARG A 127 8.92 8.49 5.79
N LEU A 128 8.21 9.60 5.60
CA LEU A 128 8.64 10.72 4.76
C LEU A 128 8.61 12.04 5.54
N SER A 129 9.52 12.92 5.18
CA SER A 129 9.60 14.31 5.63
C SER A 129 10.18 15.18 4.52
N GLY A 130 9.82 16.46 4.49
CA GLY A 130 10.13 17.36 3.39
C GLY A 130 9.19 17.19 2.20
N ASP A 131 9.66 17.61 1.04
CA ASP A 131 8.94 17.52 -0.22
C ASP A 131 9.36 16.27 -1.00
N HIS A 132 8.39 15.47 -1.38
CA HIS A 132 8.56 14.31 -2.26
C HIS A 132 7.47 14.37 -3.32
N ASP A 133 7.83 14.25 -4.60
CA ASP A 133 6.82 14.00 -5.64
C ASP A 133 6.26 12.57 -5.52
N TRP A 134 5.24 12.24 -6.31
CA TRP A 134 4.63 10.91 -6.26
C TRP A 134 5.64 9.78 -6.42
N GLU A 135 5.86 9.04 -5.35
CA GLU A 135 6.72 7.87 -5.28
C GLU A 135 5.95 6.66 -4.74
N GLN A 136 6.30 5.47 -5.24
CA GLN A 136 5.66 4.25 -4.77
C GLN A 136 6.42 3.66 -3.59
N ALA A 137 5.78 3.67 -2.42
CA ALA A 137 6.22 2.90 -1.27
C ALA A 137 5.76 1.44 -1.44
N LYS A 138 6.65 0.48 -1.18
CA LYS A 138 6.36 -0.95 -1.29
C LYS A 138 7.21 -1.77 -0.35
N LYS A 139 6.61 -2.76 0.31
CA LYS A 139 7.31 -3.74 1.13
C LYS A 139 6.62 -5.10 1.09
N GLN A 140 7.42 -6.15 1.02
CA GLN A 140 6.97 -7.53 1.18
C GLN A 140 7.34 -8.02 2.58
N VAL A 141 6.41 -8.69 3.25
CA VAL A 141 6.56 -9.11 4.65
C VAL A 141 5.97 -10.50 4.86
N LYS A 142 6.56 -11.26 5.79
CA LYS A 142 5.98 -12.51 6.28
C LYS A 142 4.80 -12.20 7.19
N VAL A 143 3.71 -12.94 7.03
CA VAL A 143 2.55 -12.80 7.92
C VAL A 143 2.82 -13.56 9.23
N PRO A 144 2.70 -12.92 10.40
CA PRO A 144 2.83 -13.61 11.68
C PRO A 144 1.80 -14.74 11.79
N ALA A 145 2.21 -15.91 12.29
CA ALA A 145 1.38 -17.12 12.31
C ALA A 145 0.02 -16.96 13.02
N THR A 146 -0.07 -16.04 13.99
CA THR A 146 -1.29 -15.76 14.77
C THR A 146 -2.13 -14.60 14.23
N ALA A 147 -1.68 -13.93 13.15
CA ALA A 147 -2.39 -12.81 12.57
C ALA A 147 -3.66 -13.28 11.83
N VAL A 148 -4.78 -12.60 12.07
CA VAL A 148 -6.06 -12.86 11.38
C VAL A 148 -6.54 -11.66 10.57
N SER A 149 -5.98 -10.49 10.83
CA SER A 149 -6.21 -9.24 10.12
C SER A 149 -4.94 -8.40 10.14
N PHE A 150 -4.89 -7.42 9.24
CA PHE A 150 -3.94 -6.32 9.33
C PHE A 150 -4.70 -4.99 9.33
N ARG A 151 -4.09 -3.96 9.88
CA ARG A 151 -4.56 -2.57 9.81
C ARG A 151 -3.56 -1.77 9.00
N VAL A 152 -4.06 -1.15 7.94
CA VAL A 152 -3.35 -0.09 7.21
C VAL A 152 -3.47 1.19 8.03
N LEU A 153 -2.35 1.85 8.30
CA LEU A 153 -2.27 3.15 8.95
C LEU A 153 -1.56 4.12 8.01
N LEU A 154 -2.25 5.21 7.68
CA LEU A 154 -1.72 6.31 6.90
C LEU A 154 -1.89 7.57 7.72
N ALA A 155 -0.80 8.19 8.14
CA ALA A 155 -0.87 9.22 9.17
C ALA A 155 0.19 10.29 9.05
N MET A 156 -0.17 11.47 9.54
CA MET A 156 0.77 12.48 9.99
C MET A 156 1.02 12.21 11.48
N GLY A 157 2.07 11.46 11.78
CA GLY A 157 2.45 11.07 13.13
C GLY A 157 3.29 12.15 13.79
N TYR A 158 2.66 13.06 14.55
CA TYR A 158 3.33 14.18 15.22
C TYR A 158 4.17 15.02 14.25
N ALA A 159 3.55 15.37 13.11
CA ALA A 159 4.16 16.13 12.02
C ALA A 159 3.15 17.11 11.42
N SER A 160 3.62 18.18 10.81
CA SER A 160 2.81 19.12 10.01
C SER A 160 3.14 19.00 8.53
N GLY A 161 2.32 19.62 7.67
CA GLY A 161 2.44 19.58 6.22
C GLY A 161 1.26 18.86 5.57
N THR A 162 1.46 18.41 4.33
CA THR A 162 0.47 17.61 3.58
C THR A 162 1.07 16.29 3.13
N MET A 163 0.32 15.21 3.33
CA MET A 163 0.57 13.91 2.74
C MET A 163 -0.56 13.59 1.78
N LEU A 164 -0.25 13.43 0.49
CA LEU A 164 -1.18 12.87 -0.50
C LEU A 164 -0.93 11.38 -0.67
N ILE A 165 -2.01 10.65 -0.83
CA ILE A 165 -2.05 9.18 -0.77
C ILE A 165 -2.98 8.68 -1.85
N ASP A 166 -2.51 7.69 -2.59
CA ASP A 166 -3.30 7.06 -3.63
C ASP A 166 -2.89 5.59 -3.85
N ASP A 167 -3.77 4.83 -4.48
CA ASP A 167 -3.54 3.46 -4.95
C ASP A 167 -2.92 2.53 -3.89
N ILE A 168 -3.48 2.56 -2.67
CA ILE A 168 -3.07 1.67 -1.58
C ILE A 168 -3.47 0.23 -1.90
N THR A 169 -2.49 -0.68 -1.83
CA THR A 169 -2.72 -2.10 -2.08
C THR A 169 -2.16 -3.01 -1.01
N ALA A 170 -2.85 -4.14 -0.82
CA ALA A 170 -2.37 -5.30 -0.08
C ALA A 170 -2.66 -6.56 -0.89
N LYS A 171 -1.62 -7.35 -1.19
CA LYS A 171 -1.70 -8.56 -2.02
C LYS A 171 -1.01 -9.73 -1.34
N VAL A 172 -1.54 -10.94 -1.51
CA VAL A 172 -0.95 -12.17 -0.95
C VAL A 172 0.22 -12.61 -1.83
N LEU A 173 1.38 -12.85 -1.23
CA LEU A 173 2.50 -13.39 -1.97
C LEU A 173 2.30 -14.87 -2.28
N ASN A 174 2.76 -15.31 -3.45
CA ASN A 174 2.82 -16.72 -3.78
C ASN A 174 3.99 -17.40 -3.04
N ALA A 175 4.04 -18.74 -3.06
CA ALA A 175 5.05 -19.49 -2.31
C ALA A 175 6.50 -19.19 -2.72
N GLU A 176 6.75 -18.89 -4.00
CA GLU A 176 8.08 -18.54 -4.51
C GLU A 176 8.52 -17.15 -4.02
N GLU A 177 7.59 -16.19 -4.00
CA GLU A 177 7.84 -14.85 -3.47
C GLU A 177 8.12 -14.89 -1.96
N VAL A 178 7.33 -15.67 -1.21
CA VAL A 178 7.54 -15.85 0.24
C VAL A 178 8.90 -16.49 0.55
N ALA A 179 9.36 -17.44 -0.28
CA ALA A 179 10.64 -18.09 -0.10
C ALA A 179 11.85 -17.16 -0.28
N LYS A 180 11.65 -15.98 -0.88
CA LYS A 180 12.68 -14.95 -1.11
C LYS A 180 12.74 -13.90 0.00
N LEU A 181 11.81 -13.93 0.97
CA LEU A 181 11.78 -13.06 2.16
C LEU A 181 12.65 -13.60 3.30
#